data_AF-A0A2R4TEQ1-F1
#
_entry.id   AF-A0A2R4TEQ1-F1
#
_cell.length_a   1.000
_cell.length_b   1.000
_cell.length_c   1.000
_cell.angle_alpha   90.00
_cell.angle_beta   90.00
_cell.angle_gamma   90.00
#
_symmetry.space_group_name_H-M   'P 1'
#
loop_
_entity.id
_entity.type
_entity.pdbx_description
1 polymer ?
#
loop_
_entity_poly.entity_id
_entity_poly.type
_entity_poly.pdbx_seq_one_letter_code
_entity_poly.pdbx_strand_id
1 'polypeptide(L)'
;MTDRRTSHWGKGVGAPEASAFMKVKVPEGATEVKGAVQVNPQEDVYLLSFVTDWKNAEQIAADLRSETPLHPKKYDLPPTTELFGHLGLTEPQTLKGVRWAGVCPPCVSDQRRSEVAWIETYVHSQAQGKARVYLKAF
;
A
#
# COMPACT_ATOMS: atom_id res chain seq x y z
N MET A 1 -20.92 6.28 -23.86
CA MET A 1 -19.82 7.20 -23.51
C MET A 1 -19.74 7.22 -22.00
N THR A 2 -18.80 6.50 -21.40
CA THR A 2 -18.59 6.49 -19.94
C THR A 2 -17.93 7.81 -19.55
N ASP A 3 -18.48 8.45 -18.52
CA ASP A 3 -18.01 9.72 -17.99
C ASP A 3 -16.55 9.59 -17.52
N ARG A 4 -15.63 10.20 -18.27
CA ARG A 4 -14.18 10.20 -17.99
C ARG A 4 -13.80 11.05 -16.77
N ARG A 5 -14.76 11.56 -15.99
CA ARG A 5 -14.54 12.51 -14.89
C ARG A 5 -14.71 11.94 -13.49
N THR A 6 -15.16 10.70 -13.34
CA THR A 6 -15.42 10.10 -12.01
C THR A 6 -14.51 8.91 -11.73
N SER A 7 -13.97 8.86 -10.51
CA SER A 7 -13.19 7.74 -10.02
C SER A 7 -14.02 6.46 -10.01
N HIS A 8 -13.39 5.33 -10.34
CA HIS A 8 -14.03 4.03 -10.29
C HIS A 8 -13.02 2.92 -10.02
N TRP A 9 -13.46 1.84 -9.41
CA TRP A 9 -12.63 0.66 -9.22
C TRP A 9 -12.47 -0.10 -10.54
N GLY A 10 -11.23 -0.39 -10.92
CA GLY A 10 -10.91 -1.12 -12.13
C GLY A 10 -11.49 -2.54 -12.09
N LYS A 11 -12.01 -3.02 -13.22
CA LYS A 11 -12.57 -4.36 -13.34
C LYS A 11 -11.48 -5.36 -13.66
N GLY A 12 -11.38 -6.43 -12.87
CA GLY A 12 -10.42 -7.52 -13.10
C GLY A 12 -8.97 -7.17 -12.80
N VAL A 13 -8.71 -6.03 -12.16
CA VAL A 13 -7.38 -5.61 -11.68
C VAL A 13 -7.35 -5.67 -10.16
N GLY A 14 -6.32 -6.27 -9.59
CA GLY A 14 -6.23 -6.60 -8.17
C GLY A 14 -4.80 -6.61 -7.63
N ALA A 15 -4.51 -7.56 -6.74
CA ALA A 15 -3.21 -7.66 -6.09
C ALA A 15 -2.02 -7.85 -7.06
N PRO A 16 -2.11 -8.69 -8.12
CA PRO A 16 -1.01 -8.83 -9.08
C PRO A 16 -0.67 -7.52 -9.79
N GLU A 17 -1.67 -6.76 -10.21
CA GLU A 17 -1.51 -5.48 -10.90
C GLU A 17 -0.90 -4.43 -9.98
N ALA A 18 -1.40 -4.31 -8.75
CA ALA A 18 -0.85 -3.39 -7.75
C ALA A 18 0.61 -3.74 -7.40
N SER A 19 0.91 -5.03 -7.19
CA SER A 19 2.26 -5.52 -6.93
C SER A 19 3.21 -5.23 -8.10
N ALA A 20 2.75 -5.42 -9.33
CA ALA A 20 3.54 -5.18 -10.54
C ALA A 20 3.81 -3.69 -10.81
N PHE A 21 2.84 -2.82 -10.53
CA PHE A 21 3.01 -1.36 -10.61
C PHE A 21 4.02 -0.88 -9.56
N MET A 22 3.82 -1.25 -8.30
CA MET A 22 4.70 -0.85 -7.19
C MET A 22 6.09 -1.52 -7.23
N LYS A 23 6.28 -2.54 -8.07
CA LYS A 23 7.47 -3.42 -8.06
C LYS A 23 7.76 -3.96 -6.65
N VAL A 24 6.71 -4.35 -5.92
CA VAL A 24 6.82 -4.94 -4.59
C VAL A 24 6.51 -6.42 -4.72
N LYS A 25 7.45 -7.27 -4.32
CA LYS A 25 7.22 -8.72 -4.28
C LYS A 25 6.45 -9.08 -3.01
N VAL A 26 5.27 -9.66 -3.17
CA VAL A 26 4.55 -10.30 -2.06
C VAL A 26 5.37 -11.52 -1.60
N PRO A 27 5.74 -11.63 -0.31
CA PRO A 27 6.54 -12.75 0.19
C PRO A 27 5.85 -14.09 -0.03
N GLU A 28 6.64 -15.14 -0.25
CA GLU A 28 6.12 -16.50 -0.28
C GLU A 28 5.50 -16.86 1.07
N GLY A 29 4.34 -17.52 1.06
CA GLY A 29 3.58 -17.83 2.28
C GLY A 29 2.81 -16.65 2.89
N ALA A 30 2.79 -15.49 2.24
CA ALA A 30 1.88 -14.41 2.62
C ALA A 30 0.42 -14.86 2.43
N THR A 31 -0.43 -14.50 3.38
CA THR A 31 -1.85 -14.82 3.38
C THR A 31 -2.69 -13.57 3.22
N GLU A 32 -3.99 -13.74 2.97
CA GLU A 32 -4.94 -12.63 2.87
C GLU A 32 -4.51 -11.52 1.89
N VAL A 33 -3.89 -11.94 0.78
CA VAL A 33 -3.40 -11.06 -0.28
C VAL A 33 -4.60 -10.43 -0.99
N LYS A 34 -4.71 -9.11 -0.89
CA LYS A 34 -5.78 -8.28 -1.44
C LYS A 34 -5.16 -7.11 -2.19
N GLY A 35 -5.82 -6.67 -3.24
CA GLY A 35 -5.43 -5.45 -3.95
C GLY A 35 -6.52 -5.00 -4.90
N ALA A 36 -6.41 -3.74 -5.31
CA ALA A 36 -7.31 -3.09 -6.26
C ALA A 36 -6.59 -1.91 -6.91
N VAL A 37 -7.16 -1.45 -8.02
CA VAL A 37 -6.75 -0.20 -8.67
C VAL A 37 -7.98 0.70 -8.76
N GLN A 38 -7.88 1.91 -8.22
CA GLN A 38 -8.86 2.96 -8.43
C GLN A 38 -8.41 3.78 -9.64
N VAL A 39 -9.17 3.67 -10.73
CA VAL A 39 -8.92 4.45 -11.93
C VAL A 39 -9.46 5.86 -11.71
N ASN A 40 -8.60 6.86 -11.84
CA ASN A 40 -8.92 8.25 -11.58
C ASN A 40 -8.63 9.14 -12.81
N PRO A 41 -9.27 10.32 -12.91
CA PRO A 41 -8.99 11.23 -14.03
C PRO A 41 -7.57 11.79 -14.08
N GLN A 42 -6.87 11.86 -12.94
CA GLN A 42 -5.52 12.41 -12.83
C GLN A 42 -4.48 11.30 -12.69
N GLU A 43 -4.60 10.50 -11.63
CA GLU A 43 -3.61 9.49 -11.29
C GLU A 43 -4.28 8.31 -10.58
N ASP A 44 -4.06 7.11 -11.12
CA ASP A 44 -4.66 5.89 -10.61
C ASP A 44 -4.05 5.54 -9.25
N VAL A 45 -4.89 5.09 -8.32
CA VAL A 45 -4.43 4.66 -7.00
C VAL A 45 -4.38 3.14 -6.95
N TYR A 46 -3.19 2.61 -6.70
CA TYR A 46 -2.94 1.18 -6.54
C TYR A 46 -2.92 0.84 -5.05
N LEU A 47 -3.66 -0.21 -4.68
CA LEU A 47 -3.73 -0.71 -3.31
C LEU A 47 -3.26 -2.17 -3.27
N LEU A 48 -2.40 -2.48 -2.31
CA LEU A 48 -1.95 -3.83 -2.02
C LEU A 48 -1.93 -4.06 -0.51
N SER A 49 -2.47 -5.17 -0.03
CA SER A 49 -2.36 -5.58 1.37
C SER A 49 -2.24 -7.09 1.49
N PHE A 50 -1.45 -7.54 2.44
CA PHE A 50 -1.26 -8.96 2.74
C PHE A 50 -0.76 -9.13 4.18
N VAL A 51 -0.90 -10.33 4.71
CA VAL A 51 -0.36 -10.72 6.02
C VAL A 51 0.91 -11.54 5.80
N THR A 52 1.97 -11.17 6.51
CA THR A 52 3.26 -11.88 6.52
C THR A 52 3.86 -11.85 7.93
N ASP A 53 5.07 -12.37 8.13
CA ASP A 53 5.80 -12.17 9.37
C ASP A 53 6.41 -10.75 9.47
N TRP A 54 6.73 -10.34 10.70
CA TRP A 54 7.30 -9.01 10.95
C TRP A 54 8.60 -8.74 10.16
N LYS A 55 9.46 -9.76 10.04
CA LYS A 55 10.76 -9.63 9.35
C LYS A 55 10.56 -9.30 7.87
N ASN A 56 9.65 -9.99 7.20
CA ASN A 56 9.30 -9.72 5.81
C ASN A 56 8.67 -8.32 5.66
N ALA A 57 7.80 -7.92 6.57
CA ALA A 57 7.20 -6.58 6.55
C ALA A 57 8.25 -5.47 6.67
N GLU A 58 9.23 -5.62 7.56
CA GLU A 58 10.34 -4.68 7.70
C GLU A 58 11.26 -4.67 6.47
N GLN A 59 11.54 -5.84 5.89
CA GLN A 59 12.34 -5.94 4.66
C GLN A 59 11.66 -5.24 3.48
N ILE A 60 10.34 -5.40 3.33
CA ILE A 60 9.56 -4.71 2.30
C ILE A 60 9.66 -3.20 2.49
N ALA A 61 9.45 -2.70 3.71
CA ALA A 61 9.54 -1.27 3.98
C ALA A 61 10.95 -0.72 3.76
N ALA A 62 11.99 -1.49 4.09
CA ALA A 62 13.38 -1.12 3.81
C ALA A 62 13.70 -1.10 2.31
N ASP A 63 13.17 -2.05 1.52
CA ASP A 63 13.36 -2.12 0.07
C ASP A 63 12.71 -0.94 -0.70
N LEU A 64 11.75 -0.26 -0.07
CA LEU A 64 11.19 1.00 -0.59
C LEU A 64 12.19 2.16 -0.51
N ARG A 65 13.25 2.04 0.31
CA ARG A 65 14.32 3.06 0.47
C ARG A 65 13.78 4.43 0.89
N SER A 66 12.72 4.43 1.71
CA SER A 66 12.23 5.66 2.34
C SER A 66 13.35 6.33 3.15
N GLU A 67 13.53 7.63 2.97
CA GLU A 67 14.51 8.43 3.72
C GLU A 67 14.25 8.33 5.23
N THR A 68 12.97 8.30 5.61
CA THR A 68 12.55 8.05 6.98
C THR A 68 12.09 6.60 7.12
N PRO A 69 12.74 5.78 7.96
CA PRO A 69 12.30 4.41 8.23
C PRO A 69 10.88 4.34 8.81
N LEU A 70 10.34 3.12 8.91
CA LEU A 70 9.07 2.86 9.58
C LEU A 70 9.06 3.50 10.98
N HIS A 71 8.16 4.44 11.20
CA HIS A 71 7.99 5.11 12.48
C HIS A 71 6.53 5.00 12.94
N PRO A 72 6.27 5.08 14.26
CA PRO A 72 4.92 5.07 14.76
C PRO A 72 4.11 6.19 14.11
N LYS A 73 2.99 5.84 13.48
CA LYS A 73 2.02 6.82 13.00
C LYS A 73 1.06 7.13 14.14
N LYS A 74 0.81 8.42 14.41
CA LYS A 74 -0.25 8.81 15.33
C LYS A 74 -1.58 8.36 14.75
N TYR A 75 -2.46 7.84 15.61
CA TYR A 75 -3.85 7.56 15.25
C TYR A 75 -4.47 8.81 14.63
N ASP A 76 -5.09 8.65 13.47
CA ASP A 76 -5.75 9.72 12.75
C ASP A 76 -7.24 9.40 12.57
N LEU A 77 -8.04 10.43 12.29
CA LEU A 77 -9.42 10.24 11.88
C LEU A 77 -9.47 9.46 10.54
N PRO A 78 -10.51 8.64 10.31
CA PRO A 78 -10.68 7.95 9.05
C PRO A 78 -10.71 8.96 7.88
N PRO A 79 -10.14 8.61 6.72
CA PRO A 79 -10.21 9.45 5.54
C PRO A 79 -11.68 9.57 5.09
N THR A 80 -12.01 10.67 4.42
CA THR A 80 -13.35 10.86 3.83
C THR A 80 -13.68 9.87 2.72
N THR A 81 -12.66 9.29 2.09
CA THR A 81 -12.79 8.25 1.06
C THR A 81 -12.17 6.95 1.56
N GLU A 82 -12.96 5.89 1.61
CA GLU A 82 -12.47 4.55 1.91
C GLU A 82 -11.66 3.99 0.73
N LEU A 83 -10.42 3.61 0.99
CA LEU A 83 -9.51 2.99 0.03
C LEU A 83 -9.33 1.52 0.37
N PHE A 84 -8.72 1.22 1.52
CA PHE A 84 -8.58 -0.16 1.99
C PHE A 84 -9.92 -0.73 2.48
N GLY A 85 -10.87 0.13 2.90
CA GLY A 85 -12.26 -0.24 3.15
C GLY A 85 -12.91 -0.96 1.96
N HIS A 86 -12.58 -0.57 0.72
CA HIS A 86 -13.05 -1.26 -0.49
C HIS A 86 -12.61 -2.73 -0.56
N LEU A 87 -11.45 -3.06 0.02
CA LEU A 87 -10.93 -4.43 0.11
C LEU A 87 -11.51 -5.22 1.30
N GLY A 88 -12.43 -4.61 2.06
CA GLY A 88 -12.98 -5.15 3.31
C GLY A 88 -11.97 -5.09 4.46
N LEU A 89 -11.06 -4.11 4.45
CA LEU A 89 -10.03 -3.92 5.47
C LEU A 89 -10.24 -2.62 6.23
N THR A 90 -9.83 -2.59 7.50
CA THR A 90 -9.75 -1.33 8.25
C THR A 90 -8.68 -0.41 7.66
N GLU A 91 -8.99 0.88 7.55
CA GLU A 91 -8.07 1.90 7.08
C GLU A 91 -6.83 1.98 8.00
N PRO A 92 -5.59 1.83 7.49
CA PRO A 92 -4.41 1.65 8.32
C PRO A 92 -4.11 2.84 9.24
N GLN A 93 -4.42 4.06 8.82
CA GLN A 93 -4.31 5.30 9.59
C GLN A 93 -5.19 5.32 10.85
N THR A 94 -6.21 4.47 10.91
CA THR A 94 -7.09 4.31 12.08
C THR A 94 -6.65 3.18 13.01
N LEU A 95 -5.58 2.45 12.67
CA LEU A 95 -5.10 1.34 13.49
C LEU A 95 -4.14 1.85 14.57
N LYS A 96 -4.40 1.47 15.82
CA LYS A 96 -3.51 1.77 16.94
C LYS A 96 -2.18 1.02 16.76
N GLY A 97 -1.07 1.72 16.95
CA GLY A 97 0.27 1.12 16.91
C GLY A 97 0.77 0.78 15.49
N VAL A 98 0.10 1.28 14.45
CA VAL A 98 0.60 1.14 13.07
C VAL A 98 1.91 1.91 12.89
N ARG A 99 2.87 1.31 12.17
CA ARG A 99 4.08 1.99 11.72
C ARG A 99 3.90 2.40 10.26
N TRP A 100 4.45 3.54 9.89
CA TRP A 100 4.31 4.11 8.56
C TRP A 100 5.64 4.59 8.00
N ALA A 101 5.78 4.52 6.69
CA ALA A 101 6.81 5.20 5.92
C ALA A 101 6.24 5.60 4.55
N GLY A 102 6.78 6.65 3.95
CA GLY A 102 6.38 7.14 2.64
C GLY A 102 7.63 7.51 1.83
N VAL A 103 7.63 7.20 0.54
CA VAL A 103 8.76 7.45 -0.34
C VAL A 103 8.31 7.97 -1.69
N CYS A 104 9.09 8.89 -2.24
CA CYS A 104 9.09 9.26 -3.66
C CYS A 104 10.23 8.48 -4.33
N PRO A 105 9.96 7.39 -5.07
CA PRO A 105 11.02 6.59 -5.68
C PRO A 105 11.96 7.39 -6.60
N PRO A 106 11.48 8.35 -7.43
CA PRO A 106 12.37 9.22 -8.20
C PRO A 106 13.31 10.08 -7.34
N CYS A 107 12.83 10.56 -6.18
CA CYS A 107 13.59 11.43 -5.28
C CYS A 107 14.77 10.69 -4.63
N VAL A 108 14.62 9.39 -4.37
CA VAL A 108 15.68 8.51 -3.83
C VAL A 108 16.42 7.73 -4.93
N SER A 109 16.25 8.12 -6.20
CA SER A 109 16.88 7.48 -7.37
C SER A 109 16.63 5.97 -7.47
N ASP A 110 15.46 5.47 -7.03
CA ASP A 110 15.07 4.06 -7.22
C ASP A 110 14.53 3.83 -8.64
N GLN A 111 15.44 3.58 -9.58
CA GLN A 111 15.12 3.38 -11.00
C GLN A 111 14.16 2.20 -11.25
N ARG A 112 14.02 1.25 -10.32
CA ARG A 112 13.07 0.13 -10.49
C ARG A 112 11.63 0.64 -10.56
N ARG A 113 11.33 1.75 -9.88
CA ARG A 113 10.00 2.32 -9.66
C ARG A 113 9.89 3.74 -10.21
N SER A 114 10.59 4.04 -11.31
CA SER A 114 10.62 5.38 -11.92
C SER A 114 9.26 5.90 -12.38
N GLU A 115 8.30 5.00 -12.61
CA GLU A 115 6.92 5.33 -13.02
C GLU A 115 5.97 5.55 -11.83
N VAL A 116 6.44 5.34 -10.59
CA VAL A 116 5.63 5.50 -9.38
C VAL A 116 5.98 6.84 -8.74
N ALA A 117 5.02 7.75 -8.63
CA ALA A 117 5.26 9.08 -8.07
C ALA A 117 5.44 9.00 -6.54
N TRP A 118 4.65 8.16 -5.88
CA TRP A 118 4.70 7.99 -4.43
C TRP A 118 4.26 6.59 -3.98
N ILE A 119 4.89 6.09 -2.90
CA ILE A 119 4.46 4.86 -2.21
C ILE A 119 4.37 5.14 -0.71
N GLU A 120 3.22 4.82 -0.12
CA GLU A 120 3.04 4.73 1.32
C GLU A 120 3.01 3.27 1.74
N THR A 121 3.71 2.94 2.83
CA THR A 121 3.62 1.65 3.49
C THR A 121 3.15 1.83 4.92
N TYR A 122 2.20 0.99 5.32
CA TYR A 122 1.77 0.85 6.70
C TYR A 122 1.99 -0.59 7.14
N VAL A 123 2.51 -0.77 8.34
CA VAL A 123 2.73 -2.09 8.94
C VAL A 123 2.02 -2.11 10.29
N HIS A 124 1.03 -2.99 10.40
CA HIS A 124 0.28 -3.21 11.63
C HIS A 124 0.61 -4.59 12.20
N SER A 125 1.21 -4.61 13.40
CA SER A 125 1.50 -5.85 14.12
C SER A 125 0.21 -6.60 14.46
N GLN A 126 0.25 -7.92 14.33
CA GLN A 126 -0.82 -8.84 14.71
C GLN A 126 -0.28 -9.87 15.72
N ALA A 127 -1.15 -10.73 16.22
CA ALA A 127 -0.77 -11.81 17.11
C ALA A 127 0.27 -12.75 16.45
N GLN A 128 1.02 -13.48 17.27
CA GLN A 128 1.96 -14.53 16.84
C GLN A 128 3.07 -14.04 15.90
N GLY A 129 3.50 -12.77 16.03
CA GLY A 129 4.60 -12.21 15.24
C GLY A 129 4.25 -11.97 13.77
N LYS A 130 2.97 -12.04 13.41
CA LYS A 130 2.46 -11.66 12.09
C LYS A 130 2.25 -10.16 12.00
N ALA A 131 2.21 -9.66 10.78
CA ALA A 131 1.91 -8.28 10.47
C ALA A 131 1.12 -8.18 9.19
N ARG A 132 0.17 -7.26 9.18
CA ARG A 132 -0.47 -6.83 7.95
C ARG A 132 0.30 -5.65 7.37
N VAL A 133 0.68 -5.80 6.11
CA VAL A 133 1.26 -4.73 5.29
C VAL A 133 0.14 -4.11 4.47
N TYR A 134 0.14 -2.79 4.36
CA TYR A 134 -0.71 -2.01 3.48
C TYR A 134 0.19 -1.12 2.64
N LEU A 135 0.00 -1.14 1.34
CA LEU A 135 0.73 -0.32 0.38
C LEU A 135 -0.27 0.45 -0.47
N LYS A 136 -0.04 1.75 -0.58
CA LYS A 136 -0.78 2.66 -1.45
C LYS A 136 0.23 3.34 -2.36
N ALA A 137 -0.01 3.33 -3.66
CA ALA A 137 0.83 3.99 -4.63
C ALA A 137 0.00 4.72 -5.68
N PHE A 138 0.61 5.75 -6.26
CA PHE A 138 0.10 6.52 -7.37
C PHE A 138 1.31 7.09 -8.12
#